data_AF-A0A2V7G279-F1
#
_entry.id   AF-A0A2V7G279-F1
#
_cell.length_a   1.000
_cell.length_b   1.000
_cell.length_c   1.000
_cell.angle_alpha   90.00
_cell.angle_beta   90.00
_cell.angle_gamma   90.00
#
_symmetry.space_group_name_H-M   'P 1'
#
loop_
_entity.id
_entity.type
_entity.pdbx_description
1 polymer ?
#
loop_
_entity_poly.entity_id
_entity_poly.type
_entity_poly.pdbx_seq_one_letter_code
_entity_poly.pdbx_strand_id
1 'polypeptide(L)'
;MTGRRGFTLIELLIVVVIIGILAAIAIPKFANTKEKAYIGAMKSDLRNLATAEEAFFYDSSTYTPNLNAMNNFKASTGVSLTVNEATAQGWSATASSANTPRRCYLFSGAAAPVGSATTEGRISCS
;
A
#
# COMPACT_ATOMS: atom_id res chain seq x y z
N MET A 1 -41.70 1.80 45.82
CA MET A 1 -41.51 1.20 44.48
C MET A 1 -40.77 2.21 43.61
N THR A 2 -39.60 1.81 43.16
CA THR A 2 -38.59 2.59 42.43
C THR A 2 -39.16 3.17 41.14
N GLY A 3 -39.09 4.50 40.99
CA GLY A 3 -39.56 5.21 39.81
C GLY A 3 -38.74 4.81 38.57
N ARG A 4 -39.39 4.15 37.61
CA ARG A 4 -38.82 3.92 36.28
C ARG A 4 -38.77 5.27 35.54
N ARG A 5 -37.60 5.90 35.49
CA ARG A 5 -37.35 7.03 34.59
C ARG A 5 -37.29 6.49 33.16
N GLY A 6 -38.33 6.75 32.38
CA GLY A 6 -38.32 6.47 30.94
C GLY A 6 -37.43 7.50 30.23
N PHE A 7 -36.63 7.05 29.27
CA PHE A 7 -35.93 7.93 28.33
C PHE A 7 -36.95 8.74 27.52
N THR A 8 -36.70 10.03 27.33
CA THR A 8 -37.55 10.85 26.46
C THR A 8 -37.21 10.58 25.00
N LEU A 9 -38.22 10.63 24.13
CA LEU A 9 -38.00 10.51 22.67
C LEU A 9 -37.07 11.61 22.14
N ILE A 10 -37.11 12.80 22.74
CA ILE A 10 -36.27 13.92 22.34
C ILE A 10 -34.80 13.72 22.72
N GLU A 11 -34.51 13.08 23.87
CA GLU A 11 -33.13 12.70 24.24
C GLU A 11 -32.53 11.69 23.27
N LEU A 12 -33.32 10.70 22.81
CA LEU A 12 -32.81 9.76 21.83
C LEU A 12 -32.65 10.41 20.44
N LEU A 13 -33.53 11.35 20.08
CA LEU A 13 -33.46 12.07 18.81
C LEU A 13 -32.19 12.92 18.71
N ILE A 14 -31.86 13.70 19.75
CA ILE A 14 -30.64 14.53 19.72
C ILE A 14 -29.36 13.68 19.64
N VAL A 15 -29.34 12.51 20.31
CA VAL A 15 -28.19 11.60 20.29
C VAL A 15 -27.95 11.03 18.89
N VAL A 16 -28.98 10.56 18.20
CA VAL A 16 -28.80 10.03 16.84
C VAL A 16 -28.39 11.11 15.84
N VAL A 17 -28.84 12.35 16.04
CA VAL A 17 -28.40 13.51 15.22
C VAL A 17 -26.91 13.78 15.44
N ILE A 18 -26.44 13.83 16.69
CA ILE A 18 -25.03 14.06 17.00
C ILE A 18 -24.16 12.93 16.45
N ILE A 19 -24.53 11.66 16.65
CA ILE A 19 -23.81 10.51 16.10
C ILE A 19 -23.79 10.55 14.57
N GLY A 20 -24.90 10.95 13.94
CA GLY A 20 -24.99 11.11 12.49
C GLY A 20 -24.00 12.15 11.93
N ILE A 21 -23.88 13.30 12.59
CA ILE A 21 -22.91 14.35 12.21
C ILE A 21 -21.47 13.85 12.36
N LEU A 22 -21.15 13.21 13.49
CA LEU A 22 -19.81 12.67 13.73
C LEU A 22 -19.44 11.57 12.73
N ALA A 23 -20.37 10.66 12.42
CA ALA A 23 -20.18 9.58 11.46
C ALA A 23 -19.94 10.12 10.04
N ALA A 24 -20.70 11.14 9.63
CA ALA A 24 -20.56 11.75 8.30
C ALA A 24 -19.15 12.31 8.04
N ILE A 25 -18.48 12.84 9.07
CA ILE A 25 -17.10 13.36 8.96
C ILE A 25 -16.07 12.22 9.11
N ALA A 26 -16.30 11.31 10.05
CA ALA A 26 -15.34 10.26 10.40
C ALA A 26 -15.16 9.20 9.30
N ILE A 27 -16.25 8.76 8.67
CA ILE A 27 -16.25 7.69 7.65
C ILE A 27 -15.35 8.03 6.44
N PRO A 28 -15.52 9.17 5.74
CA PRO A 28 -14.68 9.50 4.59
C PRO A 28 -13.21 9.72 4.99
N LYS A 29 -12.96 10.30 6.18
CA LYS A 29 -11.60 10.50 6.70
C LYS A 29 -10.89 9.17 6.95
N PHE A 30 -11.59 8.20 7.53
CA PHE A 30 -11.03 6.88 7.82
C PHE A 30 -10.72 6.09 6.54
N ALA A 31 -11.61 6.13 5.55
CA ALA A 31 -11.38 5.51 4.24
C ALA A 31 -10.12 6.06 3.55
N ASN A 32 -9.98 7.38 3.49
CA ASN A 32 -8.79 8.03 2.92
C ASN A 32 -7.50 7.69 3.68
N THR A 33 -7.57 7.57 5.01
CA THR A 33 -6.40 7.24 5.84
C THR A 33 -5.96 5.80 5.62
N LYS A 34 -6.92 4.86 5.50
CA LYS A 34 -6.63 3.46 5.15
C LYS A 34 -5.98 3.35 3.78
N GLU A 35 -6.50 4.05 2.78
CA GLU A 35 -5.91 4.05 1.43
C GLU A 35 -4.46 4.56 1.45
N LYS A 36 -4.20 5.67 2.16
CA LYS A 36 -2.83 6.19 2.35
C LYS A 36 -1.92 5.19 3.05
N ALA A 37 -2.43 4.44 4.03
CA ALA A 37 -1.66 3.39 4.71
C ALA A 37 -1.28 2.25 3.75
N TYR A 38 -2.20 1.79 2.89
CA TYR A 38 -1.89 0.80 1.86
C TYR A 38 -0.86 1.30 0.86
N ILE A 39 -0.98 2.55 0.39
CA ILE A 39 0.01 3.17 -0.50
C ILE A 39 1.37 3.29 0.21
N GLY A 40 1.39 3.64 1.49
CA GLY A 40 2.60 3.69 2.30
C GLY A 40 3.28 2.32 2.40
N ALA A 41 2.52 1.26 2.65
CA ALA A 41 3.01 -0.11 2.68
C ALA A 41 3.59 -0.54 1.32
N MET A 42 2.87 -0.30 0.22
CA MET A 42 3.35 -0.59 -1.14
C MET A 42 4.67 0.13 -1.45
N LYS A 43 4.80 1.40 -1.08
CA LYS A 43 6.05 2.16 -1.24
C LYS A 43 7.18 1.58 -0.39
N SER A 44 6.89 1.19 0.84
CA SER A 44 7.89 0.59 1.74
C SER A 44 8.38 -0.75 1.18
N ASP A 45 7.46 -1.60 0.71
CA ASP A 45 7.79 -2.90 0.13
C ASP A 45 8.62 -2.76 -1.14
N LEU A 46 8.34 -1.77 -2.01
CA LEU A 46 9.18 -1.49 -3.19
C LEU A 46 10.60 -1.03 -2.81
N ARG A 47 10.77 -0.28 -1.72
CA ARG A 47 12.12 0.09 -1.23
C ARG A 47 12.86 -1.11 -0.70
N ASN A 48 12.17 -1.94 0.08
CA ASN A 48 12.75 -3.18 0.61
C ASN A 48 13.13 -4.13 -0.53
N LEU A 49 12.29 -4.22 -1.57
CA LEU A 49 12.57 -4.98 -2.77
C LEU A 49 13.82 -4.45 -3.49
N ALA A 50 13.98 -3.12 -3.60
CA ALA A 50 15.20 -2.54 -4.18
C ALA A 50 16.46 -2.96 -3.42
N THR A 51 16.42 -2.92 -2.09
CA THR A 51 17.54 -3.40 -1.26
C THR A 51 17.80 -4.89 -1.45
N ALA A 52 16.74 -5.71 -1.61
CA ALA A 52 16.86 -7.14 -1.81
C ALA A 52 17.42 -7.50 -3.20
N GLU A 53 17.01 -6.77 -4.24
CA GLU A 53 17.53 -6.89 -5.61
C GLU A 53 19.00 -6.46 -5.68
N GLU A 54 19.37 -5.36 -5.03
CA GLU A 54 20.77 -4.94 -4.91
C GLU A 54 21.61 -6.02 -4.20
N ALA A 55 21.14 -6.55 -3.07
CA ALA A 55 21.82 -7.63 -2.37
C ALA A 55 22.01 -8.88 -3.25
N PHE A 56 20.97 -9.28 -3.97
CA PHE A 56 21.06 -10.42 -4.89
C PHE A 56 22.01 -10.16 -6.07
N PHE A 57 22.04 -8.92 -6.58
CA PHE A 57 22.97 -8.52 -7.63
C PHE A 57 24.43 -8.60 -7.18
N TYR A 58 24.74 -8.25 -5.93
CA TYR A 58 26.10 -8.42 -5.40
C TYR A 58 26.56 -9.87 -5.40
N ASP A 59 25.66 -10.83 -5.18
CA ASP A 59 25.99 -12.25 -5.15
C ASP A 59 25.98 -12.90 -6.54
N SER A 60 25.05 -12.49 -7.42
CA SER A 60 24.76 -13.19 -8.69
C SER A 60 25.10 -12.38 -9.95
N SER A 61 25.52 -11.12 -9.82
CA SER A 61 25.77 -10.18 -10.93
C SER A 61 24.58 -9.99 -11.89
N THR A 62 23.37 -10.30 -11.44
CA THR A 62 22.13 -10.12 -12.19
C THR A 62 20.98 -9.88 -11.22
N TYR A 63 19.97 -9.12 -11.64
CA TYR A 63 18.69 -9.03 -10.92
C TYR A 63 17.83 -10.25 -11.20
N THR A 64 16.83 -10.52 -10.35
CA THR A 64 15.99 -11.72 -10.46
C THR A 64 14.50 -11.41 -10.34
N PRO A 65 13.63 -11.96 -11.21
CA PRO A 65 12.20 -11.79 -11.03
C PRO A 65 11.64 -12.65 -9.88
N ASN A 66 12.44 -13.57 -9.33
CA ASN A 66 12.00 -14.54 -8.35
C ASN A 66 12.23 -14.04 -6.92
N LEU A 67 11.15 -13.61 -6.26
CA LEU A 67 11.17 -13.16 -4.86
C LEU A 67 11.74 -14.21 -3.88
N ASN A 68 11.65 -15.51 -4.21
CA ASN A 68 12.22 -16.55 -3.35
C ASN A 68 13.75 -16.62 -3.44
N ALA A 69 14.33 -16.23 -4.57
CA ALA A 69 15.78 -16.18 -4.75
C ALA A 69 16.42 -15.06 -3.92
N MET A 70 15.64 -14.02 -3.56
CA MET A 70 16.05 -12.94 -2.67
C MET A 70 15.85 -13.31 -1.19
N ASN A 71 16.45 -14.43 -0.75
CA ASN A 71 16.32 -14.93 0.62
C ASN A 71 14.85 -15.03 1.11
N ASN A 72 13.97 -15.59 0.27
CA ASN A 72 12.55 -15.74 0.56
C ASN A 72 11.84 -14.42 0.88
N PHE A 73 12.13 -13.34 0.16
CA PHE A 73 11.46 -12.05 0.30
C PHE A 73 9.93 -12.21 0.43
N LYS A 74 9.33 -11.49 1.40
CA LYS A 74 7.89 -11.45 1.63
C LYS A 74 7.45 -10.00 1.72
N ALA A 75 6.47 -9.65 0.88
CA ALA A 75 5.80 -8.36 0.94
C ALA A 75 4.92 -8.27 2.20
N SER A 76 4.54 -7.04 2.56
CA SER A 76 3.63 -6.78 3.66
C SER A 76 2.25 -7.42 3.42
N THR A 77 1.53 -7.73 4.49
CA THR A 77 0.20 -8.38 4.39
C THR A 77 -0.76 -7.54 3.54
N GLY A 78 -1.33 -8.15 2.49
CA GLY A 78 -2.26 -7.50 1.58
C GLY A 78 -1.60 -6.67 0.48
N VAL A 79 -0.27 -6.71 0.35
CA VAL A 79 0.48 -6.17 -0.80
C VAL A 79 0.99 -7.33 -1.66
N SER A 80 0.77 -7.23 -2.96
CA SER A 80 1.30 -8.13 -3.98
C SER A 80 2.35 -7.39 -4.79
N LEU A 81 3.57 -7.92 -4.81
CA LEU A 81 4.68 -7.43 -5.63
C LEU A 81 4.88 -8.34 -6.84
N THR A 82 5.07 -7.72 -7.99
CA THR A 82 5.43 -8.39 -9.24
C THR A 82 6.64 -7.70 -9.82
N VAL A 83 7.74 -8.44 -10.01
CA VAL A 83 8.88 -7.96 -10.80
C VAL A 83 8.52 -8.12 -12.28
N ASN A 84 8.48 -7.02 -13.01
CA ASN A 84 8.07 -6.95 -14.41
C ASN A 84 9.23 -7.30 -15.34
N GLU A 85 10.40 -6.74 -15.05
CA GLU A 85 11.64 -7.00 -15.77
C GLU A 85 12.78 -7.16 -14.77
N ALA A 86 13.70 -8.07 -15.06
CA ALA A 86 14.93 -8.25 -14.31
C ALA A 86 16.02 -8.74 -15.27
N THR A 87 17.10 -7.97 -15.36
CA THR A 87 18.23 -8.23 -16.25
C THR A 87 19.54 -8.00 -15.50
N ALA A 88 20.70 -8.19 -16.13
CA ALA A 88 21.98 -7.81 -15.54
C ALA A 88 22.19 -6.28 -15.44
N GLN A 89 21.35 -5.47 -16.09
CA GLN A 89 21.55 -4.02 -16.21
C GLN A 89 20.46 -3.20 -15.54
N GLY A 90 19.38 -3.83 -15.07
CA GLY A 90 18.27 -3.15 -14.41
C GLY A 90 17.10 -4.09 -14.10
N TRP A 91 16.19 -3.59 -13.29
CA TRP A 91 14.94 -4.28 -12.92
C TRP A 91 13.79 -3.29 -12.75
N SER A 92 12.57 -3.80 -12.80
CA SER A 92 11.36 -3.03 -12.55
C SER A 92 10.31 -3.85 -11.84
N ALA A 93 9.51 -3.23 -10.99
CA ALA A 93 8.47 -3.90 -10.24
C ALA A 93 7.22 -3.04 -10.03
N THR A 94 6.11 -3.75 -9.88
CA THR A 94 4.79 -3.21 -9.55
C THR A 94 4.33 -3.73 -8.20
N ALA A 95 3.91 -2.83 -7.33
CA ALA A 95 3.18 -3.13 -6.10
C ALA A 95 1.70 -2.82 -6.26
N SER A 96 0.86 -3.76 -5.83
CA SER A 96 -0.59 -3.61 -5.82
C SER A 96 -1.18 -4.15 -4.52
N SER A 97 -2.39 -3.71 -4.16
CA SER A 97 -3.13 -4.24 -3.02
C SER A 97 -4.59 -4.44 -3.40
N ALA A 98 -5.23 -5.50 -2.90
CA ALA A 98 -6.65 -5.75 -3.14
C ALA A 98 -7.58 -4.68 -2.54
N ASN A 99 -7.06 -3.87 -1.60
CA ASN A 99 -7.84 -2.88 -0.85
C ASN A 99 -7.78 -1.46 -1.43
N THR A 100 -7.01 -1.24 -2.51
CA THR A 100 -6.96 0.06 -3.20
C THR A 100 -6.79 -0.16 -4.71
N PRO A 101 -7.47 0.63 -5.56
CA PRO A 101 -7.24 0.57 -7.00
C PRO A 101 -5.87 1.12 -7.42
N ARG A 102 -5.20 1.88 -6.53
CA ARG A 102 -3.89 2.46 -6.81
C ARG A 102 -2.81 1.40 -6.86
N ARG A 103 -1.86 1.59 -7.78
CA ARG A 103 -0.66 0.77 -7.91
C ARG A 103 0.57 1.65 -7.80
N CYS A 104 1.64 1.08 -7.27
CA CYS A 104 2.94 1.74 -7.19
C CYS A 104 3.94 1.03 -8.08
N TYR A 105 4.82 1.80 -8.71
CA TYR A 105 5.79 1.33 -9.68
C TYR A 105 7.17 1.86 -9.32
N LEU A 106 8.18 1.06 -9.59
CA LEU A 106 9.59 1.40 -9.45
C LEU A 106 10.37 0.71 -10.56
N PHE A 107 11.34 1.41 -11.14
CA PHE A 107 12.36 0.80 -12.00
C PHE A 107 13.73 1.38 -11.66
N SER A 108 14.76 0.58 -11.89
CA SER A 108 16.16 0.92 -11.65
C SER A 108 17.05 0.34 -12.76
N GLY A 109 18.13 1.06 -13.07
CA GLY A 109 19.05 0.73 -14.15
C GLY A 109 18.42 0.87 -15.53
N ALA A 110 18.91 0.06 -16.47
CA ALA A 110 18.47 0.05 -17.87
C ALA A 110 17.13 -0.68 -18.13
N ALA A 111 16.34 -0.95 -17.08
CA ALA A 111 15.01 -1.54 -17.24
C ALA A 111 14.03 -0.56 -17.90
N ALA A 112 13.05 -1.09 -18.63
CA ALA A 112 12.01 -0.26 -19.22
C ALA A 112 11.16 0.41 -18.11
N PRO A 113 10.76 1.68 -18.28
CA PRO A 113 9.81 2.34 -17.41
C PRO A 113 8.50 1.53 -17.30
N VAL A 114 8.00 1.35 -16.07
CA VAL A 114 6.76 0.59 -15.81
C VAL A 114 5.68 1.51 -15.28
N GLY A 115 4.49 1.42 -15.87
CA GLY A 115 3.30 2.15 -15.42
C GLY A 115 3.56 3.65 -15.38
N SER A 116 3.40 4.27 -14.20
CA SER A 116 3.60 5.70 -13.99
C SER A 116 5.00 6.08 -13.49
N ALA A 117 5.94 5.14 -13.38
CA ALA A 117 7.33 5.44 -13.05
C ALA A 117 8.12 5.79 -14.32
N THR A 118 8.40 7.09 -14.51
CA THR A 118 9.19 7.61 -15.66
C THR A 118 10.58 8.09 -15.27
N THR A 119 10.89 8.15 -13.98
CA THR A 119 12.20 8.53 -13.45
C THR A 119 12.77 7.36 -12.65
N GLU A 120 14.00 6.98 -12.97
CA GLU A 120 14.71 5.88 -12.31
C GLU A 120 14.80 6.11 -10.79
N GLY A 121 14.64 5.05 -10.00
CA GLY A 121 14.79 5.09 -8.55
C GLY A 121 13.67 5.83 -7.81
N ARG A 122 12.73 6.46 -8.52
CA ARG A 122 11.60 7.17 -7.92
C ARG A 122 10.35 6.31 -7.94
N ILE A 123 9.82 6.02 -6.75
CA ILE A 123 8.54 5.33 -6.63
C ILE A 123 7.41 6.27 -7.02
N SER A 124 6.66 5.89 -8.06
CA SER A 124 5.46 6.58 -8.53
C SER A 124 4.23 5.73 -8.24
N CYS A 125 3.15 6.33 -7.76
CA CYS A 125 1.89 5.61 -7.53
C CYS A 125 0.74 6.32 -8.21
N SER A 126 -0.05 5.55 -8.97
CA SER A 126 -1.21 6.02 -9.73
C SER A 126 -2.39 5.09 -9.53
#